data_AF-A0A853F1T9-F1
#
_entry.id   AF-A0A853F1T9-F1
#
_cell.length_a   1.000
_cell.length_b   1.000
_cell.length_c   1.000
_cell.angle_alpha   90.00
_cell.angle_beta   90.00
_cell.angle_gamma   90.00
#
_symmetry.space_group_name_H-M   'P 1'
#
loop_
_entity.id
_entity.type
_entity.pdbx_description
1 polymer ?
#
loop_
_entity_poly.entity_id
_entity_poly.type
_entity_poly.pdbx_seq_one_letter_code
_entity_poly.pdbx_strand_id
1 'polypeptide(L)'
;MIFIKFAEFIYQLHQNNILHQDLSPGNILIKKNQLGYEFKIIDINRMNFKILNLQQRAKNFNKLWADDIDLGVILKAYAKLAKFDEVSFVQLGVKYNQQNKARKTRKRKIKQVLGLW
;
A
#
# COMPACT_ATOMS: atom_id res chain seq x y z
N MET A 1 15.27 6.37 2.38
CA MET A 1 15.68 5.15 1.63
C MET A 1 14.68 3.99 1.75
N ILE A 2 14.23 3.62 2.95
CA ILE A 2 13.32 2.47 3.15
C ILE A 2 12.03 2.56 2.31
N PHE A 3 11.37 3.72 2.25
CA PHE A 3 10.15 3.91 1.47
C PHE A 3 10.34 3.77 -0.05
N ILE A 4 11.47 4.24 -0.58
CA ILE A 4 11.80 4.08 -2.00
C ILE A 4 12.01 2.60 -2.32
N LYS A 5 12.78 1.89 -1.49
CA LYS A 5 13.01 0.45 -1.65
C LYS A 5 11.72 -0.37 -1.47
N PHE A 6 10.82 0.06 -0.60
CA PHE A 6 9.51 -0.54 -0.46
C PHE A 6 8.63 -0.30 -1.71
N ALA A 7 8.67 0.90 -2.29
CA ALA A 7 7.97 1.18 -3.55
C ALA A 7 8.50 0.31 -4.70
N GLU A 8 9.82 0.12 -4.80
CA GLU A 8 10.45 -0.80 -5.75
C GLU A 8 9.95 -2.24 -5.55
N PHE A 9 9.90 -2.71 -4.31
CA PHE A 9 9.39 -4.05 -3.98
C PHE A 9 7.94 -4.25 -4.45
N ILE A 10 7.03 -3.33 -4.10
CA ILE A 10 5.63 -3.42 -4.52
C ILE A 10 5.47 -3.28 -6.03
N TYR A 11 6.31 -2.45 -6.67
CA TYR A 11 6.36 -2.35 -8.12
C TYR A 11 6.68 -3.69 -8.76
N GLN A 12 7.69 -4.41 -8.26
CA GLN A 12 8.02 -5.75 -8.78
C GLN A 12 6.87 -6.75 -8.58
N LEU A 13 6.17 -6.74 -7.43
CA LEU A 13 4.98 -7.57 -7.24
C LEU A 13 3.92 -7.29 -8.30
N HIS A 14 3.57 -6.02 -8.51
CA HIS A 14 2.54 -5.66 -9.47
C HIS A 14 2.97 -5.92 -10.93
N GLN A 15 4.27 -5.88 -11.25
CA GLN A 15 4.77 -6.29 -12.58
C GLN A 15 4.65 -7.80 -12.81
N ASN A 16 4.75 -8.59 -11.74
CA ASN A 16 4.46 -10.02 -11.78
C ASN A 16 2.96 -10.32 -11.67
N ASN A 17 2.09 -9.33 -11.91
CA ASN A 17 0.63 -9.47 -11.85
C ASN A 17 0.11 -9.90 -10.47
N ILE A 18 0.80 -9.57 -9.38
CA ILE A 18 0.41 -9.95 -8.02
C ILE A 18 -0.22 -8.75 -7.31
N LEU A 19 -1.51 -8.85 -6.96
CA LEU A 19 -2.20 -7.94 -6.04
C LEU A 19 -2.27 -8.59 -4.65
N HIS A 20 -1.69 -7.97 -3.63
CA HIS A 20 -1.82 -8.47 -2.26
C HIS A 20 -3.03 -7.85 -1.56
N GLN A 21 -4.09 -8.63 -1.30
CA GLN A 21 -5.36 -8.07 -0.82
C GLN A 21 -5.28 -7.44 0.57
N ASP A 22 -4.30 -7.88 1.38
CA ASP A 22 -4.04 -7.35 2.71
C ASP A 22 -2.60 -6.82 2.84
N LEU A 23 -2.21 -5.86 1.99
CA LEU A 23 -0.89 -5.22 2.03
C LEU A 23 -0.74 -4.30 3.27
N SER A 24 -0.81 -4.90 4.45
CA SER A 24 -0.64 -4.23 5.74
C SER A 24 0.83 -4.32 6.18
N PRO A 25 1.30 -3.43 7.08
CA PRO A 25 2.66 -3.51 7.60
C PRO A 25 2.97 -4.85 8.29
N GLY A 26 1.97 -5.48 8.91
CA GLY A 26 2.11 -6.80 9.55
C GLY A 26 2.38 -7.94 8.58
N ASN A 27 2.07 -7.77 7.29
CA ASN A 27 2.29 -8.78 6.25
C ASN A 27 3.58 -8.54 5.44
N ILE A 28 4.44 -7.63 5.91
CA ILE A 28 5.69 -7.28 5.25
C ILE A 28 6.83 -7.52 6.24
N LEU A 29 7.69 -8.48 5.94
CA LEU A 29 8.95 -8.68 6.65
C LEU A 29 10.01 -7.75 6.07
N ILE A 30 10.72 -7.04 6.94
CA ILE A 30 11.78 -6.10 6.57
C ILE A 30 13.08 -6.56 7.20
N LYS A 31 14.10 -6.78 6.39
CA LYS A 31 15.46 -7.06 6.84
C LYS A 31 16.39 -5.93 6.41
N LYS A 32 17.08 -5.31 7.37
CA LYS A 32 18.13 -4.32 7.11
C LYS A 32 19.48 -5.01 7.02
N ASN A 33 20.27 -4.69 6.00
CA ASN A 33 21.65 -5.17 5.83
C ASN A 33 22.58 -3.99 5.51
N GLN A 34 23.88 -4.27 5.31
CA GLN A 34 24.88 -3.24 5.00
C GLN A 34 24.60 -2.50 3.68
N LEU A 35 23.86 -3.12 2.75
CA LEU A 35 23.57 -2.62 1.40
C LEU A 35 22.18 -1.97 1.27
N GLY A 36 21.33 -2.03 2.31
CA GLY A 36 19.99 -1.42 2.31
C GLY A 36 18.91 -2.23 3.02
N TYR A 37 17.76 -2.35 2.38
CA TYR A 37 16.55 -3.01 2.90
C TYR A 37 16.07 -4.09 1.94
N GLU A 38 15.83 -5.29 2.47
CA GLU A 38 15.19 -6.42 1.80
C GLU A 38 13.76 -6.56 2.34
N PHE A 39 12.80 -6.73 1.43
CA PHE A 39 11.39 -6.88 1.75
C PHE A 39 10.90 -8.26 1.32
N LYS A 40 10.10 -8.91 2.17
CA LYS A 40 9.37 -10.13 1.84
C LYS A 40 7.92 -9.96 2.23
N ILE A 41 7.01 -10.50 1.41
CA ILE A 41 5.59 -10.55 1.73
C ILE A 41 5.26 -11.90 2.34
N ILE A 42 4.41 -11.90 3.35
CA ILE A 42 3.85 -13.10 3.97
C ILE A 42 2.33 -13.11 3.79
N ASP A 43 1.65 -14.13 4.32
CA ASP A 43 0.21 -14.38 4.11
C ASP A 43 -0.16 -14.48 2.62
N ILE A 44 0.44 -15.45 1.94
CA ILE A 44 0.24 -15.72 0.50
C ILE A 44 -1.18 -16.19 0.16
N ASN A 45 -1.99 -16.56 1.16
CA ASN A 45 -3.35 -17.07 0.98
C ASN A 45 -4.33 -16.03 0.43
N ARG A 46 -3.95 -14.74 0.45
CA ARG A 46 -4.80 -13.62 0.00
C ARG A 46 -4.20 -12.84 -1.16
N MET A 47 -3.40 -13.50 -2.00
CA MET A 47 -2.92 -12.93 -3.25
C MET A 47 -3.94 -13.13 -4.38
N ASN A 48 -4.02 -12.13 -5.27
CA ASN A 48 -4.79 -12.24 -6.51
C ASN A 48 -3.85 -12.02 -7.69
N PHE A 49 -3.73 -13.05 -8.54
CA PHE A 49 -2.87 -13.04 -9.72
C PHE A 49 -3.66 -12.54 -10.93
N LYS A 50 -3.43 -11.28 -11.31
CA LYS A 50 -4.10 -10.61 -12.43
C LYS A 50 -3.32 -9.39 -12.89
N ILE A 51 -3.55 -8.98 -14.13
CA ILE A 51 -3.05 -7.70 -14.63
C ILE A 51 -3.72 -6.56 -13.85
N LEU A 52 -2.91 -5.70 -13.23
CA LEU A 52 -3.41 -4.56 -12.46
C LEU A 52 -3.43 -3.29 -13.31
N ASN A 53 -4.58 -2.64 -13.34
CA ASN A 53 -4.69 -1.27 -13.85
C ASN A 53 -4.14 -0.24 -12.85
N LEU A 54 -4.00 1.01 -13.30
CA LEU A 54 -3.47 2.12 -12.49
C LEU A 54 -4.21 2.29 -11.16
N GLN A 55 -5.55 2.24 -11.19
CA GLN A 55 -6.38 2.42 -9.99
C GLN A 55 -6.17 1.29 -8.98
N GLN A 56 -6.08 0.04 -9.44
CA GLN A 56 -5.81 -1.12 -8.59
C GLN A 56 -4.43 -1.03 -7.93
N ARG A 57 -3.40 -0.62 -8.70
CA ARG A 57 -2.03 -0.39 -8.18
C ARG A 57 -2.02 0.68 -7.09
N ALA A 58 -2.63 1.84 -7.34
CA ALA A 58 -2.73 2.92 -6.34
C ALA A 58 -3.52 2.48 -5.10
N LYS A 59 -4.64 1.78 -5.29
CA LYS A 59 -5.51 1.32 -4.19
C LYS A 59 -4.84 0.30 -3.30
N ASN A 60 -3.90 -0.51 -3.80
CA ASN A 60 -3.24 -1.54 -2.99
C ASN A 60 -2.52 -0.94 -1.77
N PHE A 61 -1.95 0.26 -1.91
CA PHE A 61 -1.25 0.96 -0.83
C PHE A 61 -2.16 1.42 0.32
N ASN A 62 -3.49 1.50 0.13
CA ASN A 62 -4.41 1.99 1.16
C ASN A 62 -4.52 1.07 2.39
N LYS A 63 -3.95 -0.14 2.30
CA LYS A 63 -3.89 -1.14 3.37
C LYS A 63 -2.73 -0.92 4.34
N LEU A 64 -1.71 -0.16 3.93
CA LEU A 64 -0.57 0.19 4.79
C LEU A 64 -0.98 1.07 5.97
N TRP A 65 -2.03 1.86 5.79
CA TRP A 65 -2.54 2.79 6.81
C TRP A 65 -1.52 3.86 7.25
N ALA A 66 -0.47 4.08 6.46
CA ALA A 66 0.53 5.13 6.68
C ALA A 66 -0.10 6.53 6.65
N ASP A 67 0.54 7.51 7.29
CA ASP A 67 0.16 8.92 7.11
C ASP A 67 0.40 9.38 5.66
N ASP A 68 -0.17 10.54 5.33
CA ASP A 68 -0.20 11.00 3.94
C ASP A 68 1.18 11.50 3.46
N ILE A 69 2.08 11.87 4.38
CA ILE A 69 3.44 12.31 4.05
C ILE A 69 4.27 11.10 3.63
N ASP A 70 4.31 10.07 4.48
CA ASP A 70 5.05 8.83 4.23
C ASP A 70 4.49 8.09 3.01
N LEU A 71 3.16 8.00 2.91
CA LEU A 71 2.51 7.42 1.75
C LEU A 71 2.83 8.19 0.46
N GLY A 72 2.90 9.52 0.53
CA GLY A 72 3.27 10.37 -0.59
C GLY A 72 4.66 10.04 -1.14
N VAL A 73 5.65 9.81 -0.26
CA VAL A 73 7.01 9.40 -0.66
C VAL A 73 7.00 8.06 -1.39
N ILE A 74 6.27 7.07 -0.86
CA ILE A 74 6.14 5.73 -1.46
C ILE A 74 5.48 5.81 -2.84
N LEU A 75 4.33 6.48 -2.93
CA LEU A 75 3.54 6.59 -4.17
C LEU A 75 4.31 7.36 -5.26
N LYS A 76 5.05 8.41 -4.88
CA LYS A 76 5.88 9.17 -5.83
C LYS A 76 6.99 8.31 -6.41
N ALA A 77 7.71 7.56 -5.57
CA ALA A 77 8.74 6.62 -6.03
C ALA A 77 8.15 5.53 -6.95
N TYR A 78 6.99 4.99 -6.58
CA TYR A 78 6.28 4.00 -7.40
C TYR A 78 5.86 4.56 -8.76
N ALA A 79 5.29 5.77 -8.80
CA ALA A 79 4.83 6.41 -10.03
C ALA A 79 5.97 6.60 -11.04
N LYS A 80 7.16 7.01 -10.56
CA LYS A 80 8.38 7.11 -11.37
C LYS A 80 8.75 5.79 -12.04
N LEU A 81 8.79 4.70 -11.27
CA LEU A 81 9.12 3.36 -11.79
C LEU A 81 8.09 2.90 -12.82
N ALA A 82 6.82 3.17 -12.57
CA ALA A 82 5.72 2.79 -13.46
C ALA A 82 5.49 3.75 -14.64
N LYS A 83 6.27 4.84 -14.74
CA LYS A 83 6.12 5.91 -15.73
C LYS A 83 4.71 6.51 -15.75
N PHE A 84 4.10 6.64 -14.58
CA PHE A 84 2.84 7.34 -14.39
C PHE A 84 3.09 8.82 -14.08
N ASP A 85 2.08 9.66 -14.32
CA ASP A 85 2.09 11.02 -13.81
C ASP A 85 2.12 11.01 -12.27
N GLU A 86 3.18 11.58 -11.69
CA GLU A 86 3.45 11.51 -10.25
C GLU A 86 2.35 12.19 -9.43
N VAL A 87 1.89 13.36 -9.89
CA VAL A 87 0.95 14.19 -9.14
C VAL A 87 -0.41 13.49 -9.03
N SER A 88 -0.98 13.07 -10.16
CA SER A 88 -2.27 12.40 -10.18
C SER A 88 -2.23 11.04 -9.47
N PHE A 89 -1.14 10.27 -9.61
CA PHE A 89 -1.01 8.98 -8.95
C PHE A 89 -0.92 9.10 -7.42
N VAL A 90 -0.14 10.07 -6.92
CA VAL A 90 -0.05 10.35 -5.48
C VAL A 90 -1.39 10.78 -4.93
N GLN A 91 -2.07 11.73 -5.59
CA GLN A 91 -3.40 12.19 -5.18
C GLN A 91 -4.41 11.04 -5.12
N LEU A 92 -4.40 10.16 -6.12
CA LEU A 92 -5.28 9.00 -6.17
C LEU A 92 -5.02 8.02 -5.02
N GLY A 93 -3.76 7.68 -4.75
CA GLY A 93 -3.39 6.77 -3.67
C GLY A 93 -3.71 7.33 -2.28
N VAL A 94 -3.41 8.62 -2.05
CA VAL A 94 -3.76 9.32 -0.80
C VAL A 94 -5.28 9.36 -0.61
N LYS A 95 -6.05 9.66 -1.66
CA LYS A 95 -7.52 9.60 -1.62
C LYS A 95 -8.03 8.22 -1.20
N TYR A 96 -7.47 7.14 -1.76
CA TYR A 96 -7.85 5.78 -1.33
C TYR A 96 -7.47 5.46 0.11
N ASN A 97 -6.34 5.97 0.61
CA ASN A 97 -5.92 5.82 2.00
C ASN A 97 -6.89 6.50 2.96
N GLN A 98 -7.21 7.77 2.70
CA GLN A 98 -8.14 8.57 3.49
C GLN A 98 -9.54 7.94 3.51
N GLN A 99 -10.06 7.48 2.36
CA GLN A 99 -11.33 6.77 2.29
C GLN A 99 -11.35 5.49 3.14
N ASN A 100 -10.27 4.71 3.09
CA ASN A 100 -10.14 3.48 3.88
C ASN A 100 -10.06 3.79 5.39
N LYS A 101 -9.28 4.80 5.79
CA LYS A 101 -9.21 5.31 7.17
C LYS A 101 -10.59 5.76 7.66
N ALA A 102 -11.28 6.62 6.91
CA ALA A 102 -12.60 7.12 7.25
C ALA A 102 -13.62 5.98 7.43
N ARG A 103 -13.60 4.99 6.52
CA ARG A 103 -14.46 3.80 6.61
C ARG A 103 -14.18 2.99 7.89
N LYS A 104 -12.90 2.71 8.20
CA LYS A 104 -12.53 1.96 9.41
C LYS A 104 -12.92 2.72 10.68
N THR A 105 -12.65 4.03 10.74
CA THR A 105 -13.01 4.89 11.88
C THR A 105 -14.52 4.94 12.08
N ARG A 106 -15.30 5.08 11.00
CA ARG A 106 -16.78 5.06 11.06
C ARG A 106 -17.29 3.72 11.59
N LYS A 107 -16.80 2.60 11.05
CA LYS A 107 -17.17 1.26 11.52
C LYS A 107 -16.85 1.08 13.00
N ARG A 108 -15.68 1.55 13.45
CA ARG A 108 -15.30 1.55 14.85
C ARG A 108 -16.35 2.31 15.66
N LYS A 109 -16.58 3.60 15.37
CA LYS A 109 -17.55 4.46 16.08
C LYS A 109 -18.95 3.83 16.19
N ILE A 110 -19.46 3.23 15.11
CA ILE A 110 -20.76 2.55 15.12
C ILE A 110 -20.77 1.38 16.11
N LYS A 111 -19.73 0.54 16.12
CA LYS A 111 -19.62 -0.54 17.12
C LYS A 111 -19.61 0.00 18.55
N GLN A 112 -18.95 1.15 18.76
CA GLN A 112 -18.89 1.78 20.08
C GLN A 112 -20.26 2.17 20.60
N VAL A 113 -21.05 2.83 19.74
CA VAL A 113 -22.40 3.29 20.05
C VAL A 113 -23.35 2.12 20.32
N LEU A 114 -23.19 1.01 19.59
CA LEU A 114 -24.02 -0.19 19.74
C LEU A 114 -23.60 -1.10 20.91
N GLY A 115 -22.57 -0.74 21.69
CA GLY A 115 -22.04 -1.59 22.75
C GLY A 115 -21.38 -2.89 22.24
N LEU A 116 -21.06 -2.96 20.94
CA LEU A 116 -20.40 -4.10 20.28
C LEU A 116 -18.86 -3.97 20.32
N TRP A 117 -18.35 -3.34 21.38
CA TRP A 117 -16.91 -3.22 21.62
C TRP A 117 -16.31 -4.58 21.92
#